data_AF-A0A946RXX7-F1
#
_entry.id   AF-A0A946RXX7-F1
#
_cell.length_a   1.000
_cell.length_b   1.000
_cell.length_c   1.000
_cell.angle_alpha   90.00
_cell.angle_beta   90.00
_cell.angle_gamma   90.00
#
_symmetry.space_group_name_H-M   'P 1'
#
loop_
_entity.id
_entity.type
_entity.pdbx_description
1 polymer ?
#
loop_
_entity_poly.entity_id
_entity_poly.type
_entity_poly.pdbx_seq_one_letter_code
_entity_poly.pdbx_strand_id
1 'polypeptide(L)'
;IALTYLGMALSLPGFGGVSAFASAMVFGIPFLLSLLGRNEIVVAAGIALLAGLGDVIPPSAIEARFAAQITGEKSFMRVVVKCLPFVIIFALVGLAVIYWADKLSFLVP
;
A
#
# COMPACT_ATOMS: atom_id res chain seq x y z
N ILE A 1 7.95 0.10 17.44
CA ILE A 1 6.57 0.24 16.91
C ILE A 1 6.43 1.47 16.01
N ALA A 2 6.61 2.71 16.50
CA ALA A 2 6.49 3.90 15.64
C ALA A 2 7.41 3.88 14.40
N LEU A 3 8.66 3.42 14.57
CA LEU A 3 9.61 3.26 13.46
C LEU A 3 9.19 2.18 12.44
N THR A 4 8.51 1.12 12.91
CA THR A 4 7.99 0.05 12.05
C THR A 4 6.86 0.56 11.15
N TYR A 5 5.94 1.37 11.69
CA TYR A 5 4.86 2.00 10.91
C TYR A 5 5.40 2.98 9.88
N LEU A 6 6.41 3.77 10.26
CA LEU A 6 7.05 4.72 9.37
C LEU A 6 7.84 4.00 8.26
N GLY A 7 8.51 2.89 8.62
CA GLY A 7 9.13 1.97 7.69
C GLY A 7 8.12 1.42 6.68
N MET A 8 7.02 0.82 7.15
CA MET A 8 5.95 0.28 6.30
C MET A 8 5.36 1.32 5.35
N ALA A 9 5.08 2.52 5.85
CA ALA A 9 4.48 3.61 5.06
C ALA A 9 5.38 4.10 3.92
N LEU A 10 6.70 4.01 4.07
CA LEU A 10 7.66 4.46 3.05
C LEU A 10 8.13 3.31 2.16
N SER A 11 8.46 2.16 2.75
CA SER A 11 9.06 1.04 2.03
C SER A 11 8.03 0.26 1.22
N LEU A 12 6.81 0.02 1.75
CA LEU A 12 5.81 -0.77 1.03
C LEU A 12 5.32 -0.05 -0.23
N PRO A 13 4.94 1.24 -0.20
CA PRO A 13 4.55 1.97 -1.40
C PRO A 13 5.76 2.30 -2.28
N GLY A 14 6.90 2.67 -1.67
CA GLY A 14 8.12 3.02 -2.41
C GLY A 14 8.64 1.87 -3.28
N PHE A 15 8.70 0.66 -2.73
CA PHE A 15 9.08 -0.54 -3.49
C PHE A 15 7.91 -1.09 -4.32
N GLY A 16 6.67 -0.87 -3.87
CA GLY A 16 5.47 -1.18 -4.62
C GLY A 16 5.39 -0.44 -5.95
N GLY A 17 5.96 0.77 -6.04
CA GLY A 17 6.13 1.55 -7.27
C GLY A 17 7.07 0.92 -8.30
N VAL A 18 7.75 -0.17 -7.97
CA VAL A 18 8.43 -1.03 -8.94
C VAL A 18 7.60 -2.29 -9.19
N SER A 19 7.14 -2.93 -8.12
CA SER A 19 6.20 -4.03 -8.16
C SER A 19 5.55 -4.24 -6.80
N ALA A 20 4.22 -4.12 -6.73
CA ALA A 20 3.44 -4.44 -5.52
C ALA A 20 3.69 -5.88 -5.05
N PHE A 21 3.84 -6.82 -5.99
CA PHE A 21 4.08 -8.24 -5.71
C PHE A 21 5.44 -8.47 -5.07
N ALA A 22 6.49 -7.84 -5.62
CA ALA A 22 7.84 -7.94 -5.04
C ALA A 22 7.91 -7.27 -3.67
N SER A 23 7.23 -6.12 -3.50
CA SER A 23 7.15 -5.41 -2.22
C SER A 23 6.49 -6.28 -1.14
N ALA A 24 5.36 -6.90 -1.45
CA ALA A 24 4.66 -7.80 -0.53
C ALA A 24 5.50 -9.03 -0.16
N MET A 25 6.21 -9.63 -1.11
CA MET A 25 7.04 -10.81 -0.85
C MET A 25 8.29 -10.50 -0.01
N VAL A 26 8.98 -9.38 -0.31
CA VAL A 26 10.24 -9.00 0.37
C VAL A 26 9.98 -8.40 1.74
N PHE A 27 9.00 -7.51 1.86
CA PHE A 27 8.73 -6.76 3.09
C PHE A 27 7.58 -7.33 3.91
N GLY A 28 6.70 -8.14 3.33
CA GLY A 28 5.53 -8.68 4.04
C GLY A 28 5.90 -9.54 5.23
N ILE A 29 6.78 -10.54 5.04
CA ILE A 29 7.23 -11.44 6.10
C ILE A 29 7.92 -10.67 7.24
N PRO A 30 8.95 -9.83 7.02
CA PRO A 30 9.63 -9.13 8.12
C PRO A 30 8.72 -8.14 8.87
N PHE A 31 7.80 -7.45 8.19
CA PHE A 31 6.86 -6.57 8.88
C PHE A 31 5.77 -7.33 9.64
N LEU A 32 5.27 -8.43 9.08
CA LEU A 32 4.31 -9.30 9.78
C LEU A 32 4.94 -9.87 11.06
N LEU A 33 6.19 -10.35 10.98
CA LEU A 33 6.95 -10.81 12.14
C LEU A 33 7.24 -9.68 13.14
N SER A 34 7.46 -8.45 12.67
CA SER A 34 7.63 -7.29 13.57
C SER A 34 6.34 -6.90 14.30
N LEU A 35 5.18 -7.40 13.89
CA LEU A 35 3.87 -7.16 14.50
C LEU A 35 3.27 -8.43 15.14
N LEU A 36 4.11 -9.43 15.43
CA LEU A 36 3.74 -10.63 16.19
C LEU A 36 3.03 -10.27 17.50
N GLY A 37 1.94 -10.98 17.80
CA GLY A 37 1.08 -10.72 18.95
C GLY A 37 -0.18 -9.89 18.67
N ARG A 38 -0.37 -9.47 17.41
CA ARG A 38 -1.64 -8.92 16.90
C ARG A 38 -2.34 -9.90 15.97
N ASN A 39 -3.58 -9.61 15.57
CA ASN A 39 -4.24 -10.40 14.52
C ASN A 39 -3.45 -10.33 13.21
N GLU A 40 -2.72 -11.41 12.91
CA GLU A 40 -1.78 -11.51 11.79
C GLU A 40 -2.50 -11.41 10.44
N ILE A 41 -3.73 -11.92 10.34
CA ILE A 41 -4.48 -11.88 9.09
C ILE A 41 -4.89 -10.44 8.75
N VAL A 42 -5.36 -9.67 9.74
CA VAL A 42 -5.71 -8.26 9.54
C VAL A 42 -4.46 -7.41 9.26
N VAL A 43 -3.35 -7.69 9.95
CA VAL A 43 -2.07 -7.01 9.66
C VAL A 43 -1.59 -7.32 8.24
N ALA A 44 -1.64 -8.58 7.82
CA ALA A 44 -1.28 -8.99 6.47
C ALA A 44 -2.17 -8.32 5.41
N ALA A 45 -3.48 -8.22 5.66
CA ALA A 45 -4.39 -7.50 4.77
C ALA A 45 -4.04 -6.00 4.64
N GLY A 46 -3.68 -5.34 5.76
CA GLY A 46 -3.21 -3.97 5.74
C GLY A 46 -1.89 -3.78 5.00
N ILE A 47 -0.93 -4.71 5.16
CA ILE A 47 0.33 -4.72 4.41
C ILE A 47 0.07 -4.91 2.91
N ALA A 48 -0.83 -5.81 2.53
CA ALA A 48 -1.21 -6.03 1.13
C ALA A 48 -1.84 -4.77 0.51
N LEU A 49 -2.70 -4.07 1.25
CA LEU A 49 -3.26 -2.79 0.80
C LEU A 49 -2.17 -1.73 0.57
N LEU A 50 -1.20 -1.61 1.49
CA LEU A 50 -0.08 -0.69 1.34
C LEU A 50 0.86 -1.05 0.18
N ALA A 51 1.09 -2.34 -0.06
CA ALA A 51 1.90 -2.81 -1.18
C ALA A 51 1.23 -2.51 -2.53
N GLY A 52 -0.09 -2.70 -2.63
CA GLY A 52 -0.88 -2.42 -3.84
C GLY A 52 -0.93 -0.94 -4.22
N LEU A 53 -0.84 -0.01 -3.26
CA LEU A 53 -0.80 1.43 -3.54
C LEU A 53 0.44 1.86 -4.35
N GLY A 54 1.47 1.02 -4.37
CA GLY A 54 2.65 1.23 -5.18
C GLY A 54 2.37 1.38 -6.68
N ASP A 55 1.38 0.70 -7.24
CA ASP A 55 1.11 0.72 -8.68
C ASP A 55 0.71 2.10 -9.25
N VAL A 56 0.32 3.04 -8.38
CA VAL A 56 -0.03 4.42 -8.72
C VAL A 56 1.19 5.37 -8.61
N ILE A 57 2.29 4.92 -8.00
CA ILE A 57 3.49 5.72 -7.75
C ILE A 57 4.43 5.68 -8.97
N PRO A 58 4.98 6.81 -9.42
CA PRO A 58 5.96 6.84 -10.52
C PRO A 58 7.30 6.28 -10.01
N PRO A 59 7.81 5.12 -10.49
CA PRO A 59 8.23 4.86 -11.89
C PRO A 59 7.46 3.80 -12.70
N SER A 60 6.68 2.90 -12.09
CA SER A 60 5.87 1.90 -12.80
C SER A 60 4.59 2.53 -13.39
N ALA A 61 3.79 3.19 -12.54
CA ALA A 61 2.55 3.90 -12.86
C ALA A 61 1.73 3.25 -13.99
N ILE A 62 1.66 1.92 -14.01
CA ILE A 62 1.10 1.15 -15.14
C ILE A 62 -0.38 1.48 -15.26
N GLU A 63 -1.07 1.55 -14.11
CA GLU A 63 -2.48 1.92 -14.00
C GLU A 63 -2.73 3.34 -14.52
N ALA A 64 -1.88 4.30 -14.14
CA ALA A 64 -2.02 5.69 -14.58
C ALA A 64 -1.71 5.87 -16.08
N ARG A 65 -0.78 5.09 -16.64
CA ARG A 65 -0.49 5.06 -18.08
C ARG A 65 -1.66 4.46 -18.85
N PHE A 66 -2.26 3.38 -18.35
CA PHE A 66 -3.42 2.76 -18.96
C PHE A 66 -4.65 3.67 -18.90
N ALA A 67 -4.90 4.30 -17.75
CA ALA A 67 -5.95 5.30 -17.60
C ALA A 67 -5.74 6.51 -18.53
N ALA A 68 -4.49 6.98 -18.70
CA ALA A 68 -4.16 8.05 -19.64
C ALA A 68 -4.44 7.64 -21.10
N GLN A 69 -4.16 6.39 -21.48
CA GLN A 69 -4.49 5.87 -22.82
C GLN A 69 -6.01 5.83 -23.06
N ILE A 70 -6.81 5.40 -22.08
CA ILE A 70 -8.27 5.32 -22.20
C ILE A 70 -8.91 6.72 -22.22
N THR A 71 -8.39 7.65 -21.40
CA THR A 71 -8.93 9.01 -21.28
C THR A 71 -8.40 9.98 -22.34
N GLY A 72 -7.43 9.57 -23.16
CA GLY A 72 -6.81 10.41 -24.18
C GLY A 72 -5.86 11.49 -23.63
N GLU A 73 -5.44 11.37 -22.38
CA GLU A 73 -4.62 12.36 -21.71
C GLU A 73 -3.14 12.22 -22.11
N LYS A 74 -2.51 13.30 -22.61
CA LYS A 74 -1.12 13.26 -23.12
C LYS A 74 -0.07 13.02 -22.03
N SER A 75 -0.42 13.22 -20.76
CA SER A 75 0.51 13.09 -19.63
C SER A 75 -0.08 12.21 -18.54
N PHE A 76 0.49 11.00 -18.38
CA PHE A 76 0.13 10.09 -17.29
C PHE A 76 0.38 10.71 -15.91
N MET A 77 1.38 11.61 -15.79
CA MET A 77 1.66 12.33 -14.55
C MET A 77 0.48 13.20 -14.08
N ARG A 78 -0.30 13.74 -15.01
CA ARG A 78 -1.52 14.51 -14.64
C ARG A 78 -2.59 13.60 -14.03
N VAL A 79 -2.68 12.36 -14.49
CA VAL A 79 -3.57 11.34 -13.92
C VAL A 79 -3.08 10.95 -12.53
N VAL A 80 -1.78 10.69 -12.36
CA VAL A 80 -1.18 10.38 -11.04
C VAL A 80 -1.44 11.49 -10.03
N VAL A 81 -1.21 12.76 -10.40
CA VAL A 81 -1.42 13.91 -9.48
C VAL A 81 -2.90 14.05 -9.09
N LYS A 82 -3.83 13.79 -10.01
CA LYS A 82 -5.27 13.77 -9.68
C LYS A 82 -5.64 12.61 -8.75
N CYS A 83 -4.97 11.47 -8.86
CA CYS A 83 -5.20 10.30 -8.02
C CYS A 83 -4.46 10.37 -6.67
N LEU A 84 -3.43 11.20 -6.55
CA LEU A 84 -2.61 11.37 -5.34
C LEU A 84 -3.42 11.56 -4.03
N PRO A 85 -4.47 12.40 -3.96
CA PRO A 85 -5.28 12.51 -2.74
C PRO A 85 -5.93 11.18 -2.34
N PHE A 86 -6.38 10.38 -3.31
CA PHE A 86 -6.94 9.05 -3.04
C PHE A 86 -5.87 8.08 -2.55
N VAL A 87 -4.68 8.09 -3.16
CA VAL A 87 -3.54 7.26 -2.73
C VAL A 87 -3.19 7.54 -1.27
N ILE A 88 -3.16 8.81 -0.86
CA ILE A 88 -2.90 9.20 0.53
C ILE A 88 -4.00 8.68 1.46
N ILE A 89 -5.27 8.82 1.09
CA ILE A 89 -6.39 8.30 1.88
C ILE A 89 -6.26 6.79 2.08
N PHE A 90 -6.01 6.03 1.01
CA PHE A 90 -5.84 4.58 1.11
C PHE A 90 -4.60 4.18 1.92
N ALA A 91 -3.52 4.94 1.84
CA ALA A 91 -2.33 4.70 2.66
C ALA A 91 -2.65 4.89 4.16
N LEU A 92 -3.39 5.94 4.49
CA LEU A 92 -3.87 6.18 5.87
C LEU A 92 -4.82 5.07 6.33
N VAL A 93 -5.71 4.60 5.46
CA VAL A 93 -6.60 3.46 5.76
C VAL A 93 -5.78 2.19 6.02
N GLY A 94 -4.77 1.89 5.20
CA GLY A 94 -3.89 0.74 5.42
C GLY A 94 -3.16 0.80 6.77
N LEU A 95 -2.63 1.97 7.13
CA LEU A 95 -2.01 2.18 8.44
C LEU A 95 -3.01 2.06 9.59
N ALA A 96 -4.22 2.59 9.41
CA ALA A 96 -5.31 2.47 10.38
C ALA A 96 -5.72 1.01 10.61
N VAL A 97 -5.85 0.21 9.54
CA VAL A 97 -6.16 -1.22 9.62
C VAL A 97 -5.08 -1.97 10.41
N ILE A 98 -3.81 -1.68 10.16
CA ILE A 98 -2.70 -2.29 10.90
C ILE A 98 -2.68 -1.82 12.37
N TYR A 99 -3.07 -0.57 12.64
CA TYR A 99 -3.12 -0.04 14.01
C TYR A 99 -4.26 -0.64 14.83
N TRP A 100 -5.46 -0.80 14.23
CA TRP A 100 -6.65 -1.38 14.87
C TRP A 100 -6.82 -2.88 14.63
N ALA A 101 -5.76 -3.58 14.22
CA ALA A 101 -5.83 -4.99 13.83
C ALA A 101 -6.56 -5.88 14.85
N ASP A 102 -6.31 -5.67 16.15
CA ASP A 102 -6.93 -6.46 17.22
C ASP A 102 -8.42 -6.16 17.38
N LYS A 103 -8.84 -4.90 17.15
CA LYS A 103 -10.26 -4.51 17.18
C LYS A 103 -11.01 -4.96 15.92
N LEU A 104 -10.31 -5.10 14.81
CA LEU A 104 -10.85 -5.55 13.52
C LEU A 104 -10.81 -7.06 13.35
N SER A 105 -10.27 -7.78 14.33
CA SER A 105 -10.18 -9.25 14.33
C SER A 105 -11.54 -9.94 14.14
N PHE A 106 -12.65 -9.29 14.51
CA PHE A 106 -14.00 -9.82 14.29
C PHE A 106 -14.39 -9.99 12.82
N LEU A 107 -13.71 -9.30 11.88
CA LEU A 107 -14.00 -9.37 10.45
C LEU A 107 -13.42 -10.61 9.78
N VAL A 108 -12.57 -11.34 10.50
CA VAL A 108 -11.73 -12.40 9.95
C VAL A 108 -11.94 -13.66 10.80
N PRO A 109 -12.02 -14.86 10.19
CA PRO A 109 -12.23 -16.11 10.91
C PRO A 109 -11.13 -16.44 11.93
#